data_AF-A0A8D5JZZ1-F1
#
_entry.id   AF-A0A8D5JZZ1-F1
#
_cell.length_a   1.000
_cell.length_b   1.000
_cell.length_c   1.000
_cell.angle_alpha   90.00
_cell.angle_beta   90.00
_cell.angle_gamma   90.00
#
_symmetry.space_group_name_H-M   'P 1'
#
loop_
_entity.id
_entity.type
_entity.pdbx_description
1 polymer ?
#
loop_
_entity_poly.entity_id
_entity_poly.type
_entity_poly.pdbx_seq_one_letter_code
_entity_poly.pdbx_strand_id
1 'polypeptide(L)' 'MRLLQTIALTSSLLFLLAGCSGHYHPLALDKKVKLVAELIDHAPECQAFKDRLADPSIDDDGVDAVFAEATKAHCIQKHV' A
#
# COMPACT_ATOMS: atom_id res chain seq x y z
N MET A 1 30.09 36.18 12.01
CA MET A 1 29.12 36.26 10.89
C MET A 1 28.86 34.92 10.17
N ARG A 2 29.70 33.87 10.33
CA ARG A 2 29.44 32.55 9.70
C ARG A 2 28.41 31.67 10.42
N LEU A 3 28.12 31.92 11.71
CA LEU A 3 27.10 31.18 12.47
C LEU A 3 25.64 31.56 12.13
N LEU A 4 25.38 32.78 11.63
CA LEU A 4 24.02 33.18 11.23
C LEU A 4 23.58 32.50 9.92
N GLN A 5 24.52 32.20 9.02
CA GLN A 5 24.21 31.52 7.75
C GLN A 5 23.85 30.05 7.94
N THR A 6 24.47 29.35 8.90
CA THR A 6 24.17 27.93 9.16
C THR A 6 22.80 27.73 9.81
N ILE A 7 22.33 28.66 10.64
CA ILE A 7 21.00 28.59 11.28
C ILE A 7 19.87 28.82 10.25
N ALA A 8 20.10 29.69 9.27
CA ALA A 8 19.12 29.95 8.22
C ALA A 8 18.95 28.75 7.26
N LEU A 9 20.03 28.02 6.98
CA LEU A 9 20.01 26.84 6.10
C LEU A 9 19.29 25.64 6.73
N THR A 10 19.39 25.45 8.04
CA THR A 10 18.71 24.34 8.74
C THR A 10 17.23 24.59 8.97
N SER A 11 16.81 25.85 9.11
CA SER A 11 15.39 26.23 9.31
C SER A 11 14.54 25.94 8.06
N SER A 12 15.08 26.15 6.86
CA SER A 12 14.37 25.89 5.60
C SER A 12 14.09 24.41 5.35
N LEU A 13 14.87 23.49 5.91
CA LEU A 13 14.64 22.04 5.77
C LEU A 13 13.42 21.56 6.56
N LEU A 14 13.13 22.16 7.73
CA LEU A 14 12.03 21.75 8.61
C LEU A 14 10.65 22.07 8.01
N PHE A 15 10.54 23.12 7.22
CA PHE A 15 9.27 23.49 6.58
C PHE A 15 8.89 22.60 5.38
N LEU A 16 9.85 21.93 4.74
CA LEU A 16 9.52 21.01 3.63
C LEU A 16 8.92 19.67 4.10
N LEU A 17 9.20 19.22 5.33
CA LEU A 17 8.65 17.94 5.83
C LEU A 17 7.21 18.05 6.38
N ALA A 18 6.72 19.27 6.64
CA ALA A 18 5.35 19.48 7.12
C ALA A 18 4.27 19.30 6.03
N GLY A 19 4.66 19.19 4.75
CA GLY A 19 3.74 19.05 3.62
C GLY A 19 3.23 17.64 3.32
N CYS A 20 3.80 16.59 3.93
CA CYS A 20 3.47 15.20 3.59
C CYS A 20 2.36 14.57 4.44
N SER A 21 1.68 15.33 5.30
CA SER A 21 0.72 14.77 6.27
C SER A 21 -0.76 14.77 5.81
N GLY A 22 -1.06 15.25 4.60
CA GLY A 22 -2.40 15.76 4.28
C GLY A 22 -3.35 14.88 3.48
N HIS A 23 -2.95 13.70 3.01
CA HIS A 23 -3.77 12.96 2.04
C HIS A 23 -3.87 11.45 2.31
N TYR A 24 -4.21 11.08 3.55
CA TYR A 24 -4.62 9.71 3.86
C TYR A 24 -6.12 9.56 3.59
N HIS A 25 -6.46 9.24 2.34
CA HIS A 25 -7.79 8.70 2.02
C HIS A 25 -7.63 7.18 1.94
N PRO A 26 -8.00 6.42 2.99
CA PRO A 26 -8.00 4.97 2.89
C PRO A 26 -8.88 4.57 1.72
N LEU A 27 -8.39 3.64 0.91
CA LEU A 27 -9.12 3.15 -0.24
C LEU A 27 -10.41 2.48 0.27
N ALA A 28 -11.52 2.68 -0.44
CA ALA A 28 -12.74 1.95 -0.11
C ALA A 28 -12.49 0.43 -0.25
N LEU A 29 -13.04 -0.36 0.69
CA LEU A 29 -12.78 -1.80 0.79
C LEU A 29 -13.04 -2.55 -0.53
N ASP A 30 -14.14 -2.22 -1.20
CA ASP A 30 -14.51 -2.77 -2.51
C ASP A 30 -13.43 -2.53 -3.58
N LYS A 31 -12.85 -1.33 -3.59
CA LYS A 31 -11.76 -0.98 -4.49
C LYS A 31 -10.48 -1.71 -4.13
N LYS A 32 -10.20 -1.90 -2.83
CA LYS A 32 -9.02 -2.61 -2.34
C LYS A 32 -9.07 -4.08 -2.74
N VAL A 33 -10.19 -4.74 -2.47
CA VAL A 33 -10.48 -6.12 -2.90
C VAL A 33 -10.26 -6.26 -4.40
N LYS A 34 -10.84 -5.36 -5.20
CA LYS A 34 -10.71 -5.38 -6.66
C LYS A 34 -9.25 -5.27 -7.12
N LEU A 35 -8.50 -4.30 -6.59
CA LEU A 35 -7.10 -4.11 -6.97
C LEU A 35 -6.24 -5.31 -6.58
N VAL A 36 -6.39 -5.84 -5.36
CA VAL A 36 -5.63 -7.02 -4.93
C VAL A 36 -5.98 -8.24 -5.78
N ALA A 37 -7.25 -8.43 -6.16
CA ALA A 37 -7.66 -9.53 -7.02
C ALA A 37 -7.05 -9.45 -8.43
N GLU A 38 -6.90 -8.23 -8.98
CA GLU A 38 -6.23 -7.96 -10.26
C GLU A 38 -4.72 -8.26 -10.18
N LEU A 39 -4.09 -8.03 -9.03
CA LEU A 39 -2.67 -8.31 -8.81
C LEU A 39 -2.35 -9.80 -8.68
N ILE A 40 -3.33 -10.64 -8.32
CA ILE A 40 -3.09 -12.07 -8.14
C ILE A 40 -2.94 -12.77 -9.50
N ASP A 41 -1.90 -13.60 -9.62
CA ASP A 41 -1.61 -14.42 -10.81
C ASP A 41 -2.81 -15.32 -11.19
N HIS A 42 -2.90 -15.70 -12.47
CA HIS A 42 -3.96 -16.57 -12.98
C HIS A 42 -3.63 -18.06 -12.86
N ALA A 43 -2.42 -18.41 -12.41
CA ALA A 43 -2.01 -19.79 -12.17
C ALA A 43 -2.97 -20.48 -11.18
N PRO A 44 -3.36 -21.76 -11.43
CA PRO A 44 -4.35 -22.48 -10.61
C PRO A 44 -4.01 -22.52 -9.11
N GLU A 45 -2.73 -22.59 -8.76
CA GLU A 45 -2.22 -22.58 -7.39
C GLU A 45 -2.49 -21.27 -6.64
N CYS A 46 -2.70 -20.16 -7.36
CA CYS A 46 -2.99 -18.85 -6.79
C CYS A 46 -4.50 -18.57 -6.65
N GLN A 47 -5.36 -19.44 -7.20
CA GLN A 47 -6.81 -19.25 -7.21
C GLN A 47 -7.40 -19.14 -5.80
N ALA A 48 -6.85 -19.87 -4.83
CA ALA A 48 -7.30 -19.83 -3.44
C ALA A 48 -7.26 -18.41 -2.83
N PHE A 49 -6.33 -17.54 -3.27
CA PHE A 49 -6.29 -16.15 -2.82
C PHE A 49 -7.42 -15.32 -3.42
N LYS A 50 -7.79 -15.56 -4.69
CA LYS A 50 -8.94 -14.90 -5.35
C LYS A 50 -10.25 -15.32 -4.69
N ASP A 51 -10.37 -16.60 -4.34
CA ASP A 51 -11.56 -17.13 -3.67
C ASP A 51 -11.76 -16.50 -2.29
N ARG A 52 -10.67 -16.29 -1.53
CA ARG A 52 -10.70 -15.56 -0.25
C ARG A 52 -11.12 -14.11 -0.41
N LEU A 53 -10.65 -13.42 -1.45
CA LEU A 53 -11.07 -12.03 -1.74
C LEU A 53 -12.53 -11.92 -2.17
N ALA A 54 -13.12 -13.01 -2.67
CA ALA A 54 -14.54 -13.06 -3.03
C ALA A 54 -15.45 -13.31 -1.81
N ASP A 55 -14.89 -13.58 -0.63
CA ASP A 55 -15.66 -13.76 0.60
C ASP A 55 -16.32 -12.43 1.02
N PRO A 56 -17.67 -12.35 1.10
CA PRO A 56 -18.36 -11.12 1.47
C PRO A 56 -18.12 -10.68 2.92
N SER A 57 -17.52 -11.54 3.76
CA SER A 57 -17.16 -11.23 5.14
C SER A 57 -15.74 -10.71 5.32
N ILE A 58 -14.95 -10.61 4.24
CA ILE A 58 -13.59 -10.09 4.31
C ILE A 58 -13.58 -8.61 4.70
N ASP A 59 -12.73 -8.26 5.65
CA ASP A 59 -12.50 -6.88 6.09
C ASP A 59 -11.17 -6.33 5.54
N ASP A 60 -10.88 -5.08 5.85
CA ASP A 60 -9.70 -4.38 5.31
C ASP A 60 -8.39 -5.08 5.68
N ASP A 61 -8.27 -5.54 6.93
CA ASP A 61 -7.12 -6.29 7.44
C ASP A 61 -7.00 -7.66 6.77
N GLY A 62 -8.13 -8.33 6.51
CA GLY A 62 -8.20 -9.59 5.78
C GLY A 62 -7.67 -9.47 4.35
N VAL A 63 -7.98 -8.37 3.65
CA VAL A 63 -7.45 -8.10 2.31
C VAL A 63 -5.93 -7.91 2.34
N ASP A 64 -5.39 -7.20 3.34
CA ASP A 64 -3.95 -7.04 3.50
C ASP A 64 -3.25 -8.35 3.82
N ALA A 65 -3.87 -9.20 4.65
CA ALA A 65 -3.37 -10.54 4.94
C ALA A 65 -3.29 -11.39 3.67
N VAL A 66 -4.35 -11.40 2.85
CA VAL A 66 -4.35 -12.11 1.56
C VAL A 66 -3.23 -11.62 0.65
N PHE A 67 -3.06 -10.30 0.52
CA PHE A 67 -2.01 -9.72 -0.32
C PHE A 67 -0.60 -10.11 0.18
N ALA A 68 -0.37 -10.04 1.49
CA ALA A 68 0.91 -10.40 2.09
C ALA A 68 1.23 -11.89 1.91
N GLU A 69 0.25 -12.77 2.06
CA GLU A 69 0.40 -14.21 1.83
C GLU A 69 0.64 -14.52 0.36
N ALA A 70 -0.14 -13.93 -0.56
CA ALA A 70 0.04 -14.09 -2.00
C ALA A 70 1.45 -13.60 -2.44
N THR A 71 1.94 -12.51 -1.85
CA THR A 71 3.30 -12.01 -2.10
C THR A 71 4.36 -13.03 -1.70
N LYS A 72 4.22 -13.63 -0.51
CA LYS A 72 5.13 -14.69 -0.02
C LYS A 72 5.06 -15.96 -0.86
N ALA A 73 3.88 -16.27 -1.39
CA ALA A 73 3.65 -17.40 -2.28
C ALA A 73 4.08 -17.12 -3.74
N HIS A 74 4.59 -15.92 -4.04
CA HIS A 74 4.91 -15.48 -5.40
C HIS A 74 3.72 -15.47 -6.37
N CYS A 75 2.52 -15.32 -5.83
CA CYS A 75 1.26 -15.23 -6.57
C CYS A 75 0.88 -13.80 -6.97
N ILE A 76 1.79 -12.83 -6.88
CA ILE A 76 1.54 -11.44 -7.30
C ILE A 76 2.24 -11.17 -8.63
N GLN A 77 1.47 -10.65 -9.59
CA GLN A 77 1.96 -10.20 -10.89
C GLN A 77 2.91 -9.01 -10.70
N LYS A 78 4.15 -9.13 -11.19
CA LYS A 78 5.20 -8.12 -11.02
C LYS A 78 5.23 -7.06 -12.14
N HIS A 79 4.36 -7.19 -13.14
CA HIS A 79 4.41 -6.41 -14.40
C HIS A 79 3.13 -5.62 -14.71
N VAL A 80 2.25 -5.49 -13.72
CA VAL A 80 1.07 -4.61 -13.79
C VAL A 80 1.44 -3.15 -13.57
#